data_AF-R6MQI3-F1
#
_entry.id   AF-R6MQI3-F1
#
_cell.length_a   1.000
_cell.length_b   1.000
_cell.length_c   1.000
_cell.angle_alpha   90.00
_cell.angle_beta   90.00
_cell.angle_gamma   90.00
#
_symmetry.space_group_name_H-M   'P 1'
#
loop_
_entity.id
_entity.type
_entity.pdbx_description
1 polymer ?
#
loop_
_entity_poly.entity_id
_entity_poly.type
_entity_poly.pdbx_seq_one_letter_code
_entity_poly.pdbx_strand_id
1 'polypeptide(L)' 'MTADEHVALQAAGKADAQFDLPGEVRSAVWLDNGEPLPMVQRDGHVTVSPKPFVYGRSLVVRVAKLELV' A
#
# COMPACT_ATOMS: atom_id res chain seq x y z
N MET A 1 -28.81 8.64 6.43
CA MET A 1 -27.54 9.38 6.21
C MET A 1 -26.98 8.88 4.90
N THR A 2 -27.09 9.66 3.83
CA THR A 2 -26.56 9.29 2.52
C THR A 2 -25.16 9.88 2.43
N ALA A 3 -24.13 9.04 2.35
CA ALA A 3 -22.77 9.51 2.13
C ALA A 3 -22.62 9.95 0.66
N ASP A 4 -22.14 11.17 0.46
CA ASP A 4 -21.89 11.76 -0.86
C ASP A 4 -20.75 11.04 -1.59
N GLU A 5 -20.98 10.74 -2.86
CA GLU A 5 -20.09 9.99 -3.75
C GLU A 5 -18.72 10.67 -3.93
N HIS A 6 -18.62 11.97 -3.67
CA HIS A 6 -17.38 12.73 -3.81
C HIS A 6 -16.48 12.74 -2.58
N VAL A 7 -16.98 12.34 -1.41
CA VAL A 7 -16.19 12.35 -0.16
C VAL A 7 -15.13 11.24 -0.14
N ALA A 8 -15.35 10.14 -0.89
CA ALA A 8 -14.39 9.04 -0.98
C ALA A 8 -13.16 9.36 -1.88
N LEU A 9 -13.24 10.36 -2.76
CA LEU A 9 -12.24 10.59 -3.80
C LEU A 9 -11.18 11.64 -3.44
N GLN A 10 -11.43 12.52 -2.48
CA GLN A 10 -10.54 13.68 -2.22
C GLN A 10 -9.42 13.45 -1.20
N ALA A 11 -9.40 12.32 -0.47
CA ALA A 11 -8.35 12.01 0.51
C ALA A 11 -7.49 10.78 0.13
N ALA A 12 -7.66 10.25 -1.08
CA ALA A 12 -6.85 9.16 -1.61
C ALA A 12 -5.53 9.72 -2.15
N GLY A 13 -4.70 10.27 -1.26
CA GLY A 13 -3.32 10.56 -1.61
C GLY A 13 -2.66 9.27 -2.09
N LYS A 14 -2.26 9.22 -3.36
CA LYS A 14 -1.29 8.25 -3.85
C LYS A 14 0.03 8.55 -3.16
N ALA A 15 0.17 8.10 -1.92
CA ALA A 15 1.43 8.18 -1.21
C ALA A 15 2.18 6.89 -1.55
N ASP A 16 2.85 6.90 -2.69
CA ASP A 16 3.95 5.96 -2.87
C ASP A 16 4.88 6.15 -1.67
N ALA A 17 5.22 5.05 -1.01
CA ALA A 17 6.13 5.07 0.12
C ALA A 17 7.46 4.46 -0.33
N GLN A 18 8.54 5.20 -0.09
CA GLN A 18 9.88 4.75 -0.43
C GLN A 18 10.70 4.54 0.83
N PHE A 19 11.48 3.46 0.85
CA PHE A 19 12.38 3.11 1.94
C PHE A 19 13.55 2.26 1.43
N ASP A 20 14.63 2.21 2.22
CA ASP A 20 15.81 1.41 1.90
C ASP A 20 15.65 0.01 2.47
N LEU A 21 15.98 -1.01 1.68
CA LEU A 21 15.94 -2.40 2.13
C LEU A 21 17.09 -3.19 1.49
N PRO A 22 18.05 -3.71 2.28
CA PRO A 22 19.11 -4.57 1.76
C PRO A 22 18.55 -5.92 1.31
N GLY A 23 19.04 -6.41 0.16
CA GLY A 23 18.58 -7.65 -0.46
C GLY A 23 17.47 -7.45 -1.49
N GLU A 24 17.19 -8.47 -2.29
CA GLU A 24 16.15 -8.43 -3.31
C GLU A 24 14.80 -8.86 -2.70
N VAL A 25 13.74 -8.09 -2.95
CA VAL A 25 12.39 -8.46 -2.52
C VAL A 25 11.77 -9.39 -3.54
N ARG A 26 11.47 -10.62 -3.12
CA ARG A 26 10.82 -11.65 -3.92
C ARG A 26 9.31 -11.43 -4.06
N SER A 27 8.66 -11.03 -2.97
CA SER A 27 7.20 -10.84 -2.95
C SER A 27 6.79 -9.75 -1.95
N ALA A 28 5.71 -9.04 -2.26
CA ALA A 28 5.04 -8.11 -1.36
C ALA A 28 3.53 -8.35 -1.42
N VAL A 29 2.94 -8.71 -0.28
CA VAL A 29 1.52 -9.04 -0.18
C VAL A 29 0.89 -8.39 1.04
N TRP A 30 -0.37 -8.00 0.92
CA TRP A 30 -1.16 -7.54 2.04
C TRP A 30 -1.52 -8.70 2.97
N LEU A 31 -1.33 -8.54 4.28
CA LEU A 31 -1.61 -9.61 5.25
C LEU A 31 -3.09 -9.83 5.54
N ASP A 32 -3.93 -8.83 5.29
CA ASP A 32 -5.37 -8.90 5.56
C ASP A 32 -6.13 -9.72 4.51
N ASN A 33 -5.73 -9.64 3.24
CA ASN A 33 -6.42 -10.30 2.13
C ASN A 33 -5.52 -11.12 1.20
N GLY A 34 -4.20 -11.10 1.41
CA GLY A 34 -3.24 -11.81 0.57
C GLY A 34 -3.03 -11.19 -0.81
N GLU A 35 -3.65 -10.05 -1.12
CA GLU A 35 -3.49 -9.42 -2.43
C GLU A 35 -2.07 -8.88 -2.63
N PRO A 36 -1.54 -8.92 -3.86
CA PRO A 36 -0.26 -8.31 -4.17
C PRO A 36 -0.26 -6.81 -3.85
N LEU A 37 0.80 -6.35 -3.18
CA LEU A 37 1.13 -4.93 -3.04
C LEU A 37 2.07 -4.55 -4.20
N PRO A 38 1.63 -3.67 -5.13
CA PRO A 38 2.51 -3.21 -6.19
C PRO A 38 3.77 -2.55 -5.60
N MET A 39 4.93 -2.98 -6.08
CA MET A 39 6.21 -2.41 -5.68
C MET A 39 7.18 -2.39 -6.86
N VAL A 40 8.18 -1.53 -6.76
CA VAL A 40 9.37 -1.51 -7.61
C VAL A 40 10.59 -1.40 -6.70
N GLN A 41 11.63 -2.17 -6.97
CA GLN A 41 12.92 -2.05 -6.31
C GLN A 41 14.00 -1.63 -7.31
N ARG A 42 14.78 -0.61 -6.97
CA ARG A 42 15.93 -0.14 -7.76
C ARG A 42 17.03 0.35 -6.83
N ASP A 43 18.27 -0.07 -7.08
CA ASP A 43 19.45 0.41 -6.36
C ASP A 43 19.35 0.33 -4.82
N GLY A 44 18.68 -0.69 -4.28
CA GLY A 44 18.46 -0.87 -2.84
C GLY A 44 17.29 -0.06 -2.25
N HIS A 45 16.60 0.72 -3.08
CA HIS A 45 15.39 1.46 -2.70
C HIS A 45 14.15 0.69 -3.15
N VAL A 46 13.20 0.52 -2.23
CA VAL A 46 11.89 -0.07 -2.49
C VAL A 46 10.85 1.05 -2.48
N THR A 47 10.05 1.12 -3.55
CA THR A 47 8.87 1.97 -3.65
C THR A 47 7.65 1.07 -3.68
N VAL A 48 6.75 1.23 -2.70
CA VAL A 48 5.44 0.57 -2.69
C VAL A 48 4.35 1.54 -3.10
N SER A 49 3.39 1.06 -3.89
CA SER A 49 2.24 1.84 -4.36
C SER A 49 0.95 1.24 -3.76
N PRO A 50 0.62 1.59 -2.50
CA PRO A 50 -0.56 1.06 -1.85
C PRO A 50 -1.83 1.59 -2.52
N LYS A 51 -2.76 0.68 -2.83
CA LYS A 51 -4.11 1.09 -3.20
C LYS A 51 -4.78 1.68 -1.96
N PRO A 52 -5.43 2.85 -2.06
CA PRO A 52 -6.25 3.39 -0.99
C PRO A 52 -7.24 2.34 -0.52
N PHE A 53 -7.29 2.07 0.78
CA PHE A 53 -8.29 1.17 1.34
C PHE A 53 -9.61 1.91 1.46
N VAL A 54 -10.63 1.45 0.73
CA VAL A 54 -11.96 2.06 0.74
C VAL A 54 -12.76 1.43 1.87
N TYR A 55 -12.61 1.97 3.08
CA TYR A 55 -13.63 1.87 4.10
C TYR A 55 -14.10 3.29 4.46
N GLY A 56 -15.21 3.41 5.19
CA GLY A 56 -15.75 4.71 5.62
C GLY A 56 -14.76 5.54 6.45
N ARG A 57 -15.25 6.45 7.30
CA ARG A 57 -14.47 7.48 8.01
C ARG A 57 -13.39 6.98 9.03
N SER A 58 -12.96 5.73 8.96
CA SER A 58 -11.92 5.15 9.81
C SER A 58 -10.58 5.09 9.07
N LEU A 59 -9.54 5.69 9.64
CA LEU A 59 -8.16 5.50 9.19
C LEU A 59 -7.81 4.01 9.32
N VAL A 60 -7.52 3.33 8.22
CA VAL A 60 -7.17 1.91 8.22
C VAL A 60 -5.66 1.76 8.17
N VAL A 61 -5.07 1.25 9.25
CA VAL A 61 -3.70 0.74 9.22
C VAL A 61 -3.74 -0.65 8.58
N ARG A 62 -2.98 -0.83 7.49
CA ARG A 62 -2.78 -2.14 6.85
C ARG A 62 -1.34 -2.56 6.98
N VAL A 63 -1.12 -3.86 7.06
CA VAL A 63 0.22 -4.46 7.15
C VAL A 63 0.47 -5.29 5.90
N ALA A 64 1.64 -5.11 5.30
CA ALA A 64 2.12 -5.93 4.20
C ALA A 64 3.33 -6.75 4.66
N LYS A 65 3.47 -7.97 4.12
CA LYS A 65 4.65 -8.81 4.29
C LYS A 65 5.51 -8.69 3.04
N LEU A 66 6.81 -8.45 3.26
CA LEU A 66 7.83 -8.53 2.23
C LEU A 66 8.65 -9.80 2.47
N GLU A 67 8.83 -10.61 1.43
CA GLU A 67 9.72 -11.77 1.45
C GLU A 67 10.98 -11.45 0.66
N LEU A 68 12.15 -11.73 1.25
CA LEU A 68 13.44 -11.53 0.62
C LEU A 68 13.92 -12.83 -0.06
N VAL A 69 14.85 -12.69 -1.02
CA VAL A 69 15.56 -13.81 -1.66
C VAL A 69 16.61 -14.41 -0.73
#